data_AF-A0A8X7XQH9-F1
#
_entry.id   AF-A0A8X7XQH9-F1
#
_cell.length_a   1.000
_cell.length_b   1.000
_cell.length_c   1.000
_cell.angle_alpha   90.00
_cell.angle_beta   90.00
_cell.angle_gamma   90.00
#
_symmetry.space_group_name_H-M   'P 1'
#
loop_
_entity.id
_entity.type
_entity.pdbx_description
1 polymer ?
#
loop_
_entity_poly.entity_id
_entity_poly.type
_entity_poly.pdbx_seq_one_letter_code
_entity_poly.pdbx_strand_id
1 'polypeptide(L)' 'MTNSMIALLTIYCLQILSYEHTWNTDEHEAVQALAIASRPPFKVFIYEDWFKPRTAAKLKLPVFWDDQCLQAPPKDEL' A
#
# COMPACT_ATOMS: atom_id res chain seq x y z
N MET A 1 21.18 -24.71 -19.99
CA MET A 1 21.56 -23.98 -18.76
C MET A 1 20.35 -23.16 -18.35
N THR A 2 19.60 -23.64 -17.37
CA THR A 2 18.44 -22.96 -16.81
C THR A 2 18.93 -21.74 -16.07
N ASN A 3 18.65 -20.55 -16.60
CA ASN A 3 18.80 -19.29 -15.89
C ASN A 3 17.78 -19.31 -14.75
N SER A 4 18.17 -19.87 -13.62
CA SER A 4 17.41 -19.75 -12.38
C SER A 4 17.31 -18.27 -12.05
N MET A 5 16.16 -17.70 -12.36
CA MET A 5 15.64 -16.46 -11.78
C MET A 5 15.82 -16.55 -10.26
N ILE A 6 16.93 -16.02 -9.76
CA ILE A 6 16.99 -15.54 -8.39
C ILE A 6 16.24 -14.21 -8.46
N ALA A 7 14.91 -14.27 -8.29
CA ALA A 7 14.18 -13.07 -7.91
C ALA A 7 14.80 -12.62 -6.58
N LEU A 8 15.55 -11.52 -6.61
CA LEU A 8 16.10 -10.89 -5.42
C LEU A 8 14.94 -10.58 -4.48
N LEU A 9 14.76 -11.41 -3.44
CA LEU A 9 13.79 -11.16 -2.39
C LEU A 9 14.28 -9.99 -1.55
N THR A 10 14.00 -8.78 -2.01
CA THR A 10 14.36 -7.55 -1.30
C THR A 10 13.21 -7.19 -0.35
N ILE A 11 13.52 -7.09 0.94
CA ILE A 11 12.55 -6.73 1.98
C ILE A 11 12.78 -5.26 2.36
N TYR A 12 11.73 -4.45 2.29
CA TYR A 12 11.74 -3.06 2.74
C TYR A 12 10.86 -2.90 3.97
N CYS A 13 11.42 -2.33 5.04
CA CYS A 13 10.68 -1.90 6.22
C CYS A 13 10.49 -0.38 6.15
N LEU A 14 9.27 0.06 5.87
CA LEU A 14 8.97 1.49 5.82
C LEU A 14 8.92 2.08 7.23
N GLN A 15 9.49 3.28 7.41
CA GLN A 15 9.43 3.97 8.68
C GLN A 15 8.02 4.58 8.88
N ILE A 16 7.47 4.47 10.09
CA ILE A 16 6.06 4.78 10.41
C ILE A 16 5.63 6.20 9.99
N LEU A 17 6.56 7.16 9.90
CA LEU A 17 6.28 8.57 9.62
C LEU A 17 7.08 9.13 8.44
N SER A 18 7.65 8.27 7.60
CA SER A 18 8.28 8.67 6.33
C SER A 18 7.24 8.72 5.20
N TYR A 19 7.59 9.40 4.12
CA TYR A 19 6.80 9.46 2.89
C TYR A 19 7.52 8.66 1.83
N GLU A 20 6.85 7.66 1.29
CA GLU A 20 7.45 6.70 0.38
C GLU A 20 6.53 6.52 -0.82
N HIS A 21 7.13 6.35 -1.99
CA HIS A 21 6.41 6.01 -3.23
C HIS A 21 7.10 4.82 -3.87
N THR A 22 6.37 3.73 -4.00
CA THR A 22 6.85 2.54 -4.68
C THR A 22 6.42 2.61 -6.13
N TRP A 23 7.41 2.61 -7.03
CA TRP A 23 7.20 2.68 -8.47
C TRP A 23 7.86 1.49 -9.16
N ASN A 24 7.14 0.82 -10.06
CA ASN A 24 7.74 -0.16 -10.95
C ASN A 24 8.43 0.56 -12.10
N THR A 25 9.76 0.55 -12.14
CA THR A 25 10.56 1.14 -13.22
C THR A 25 10.75 0.21 -14.42
N ASP A 26 10.35 -1.07 -14.31
CA ASP A 26 10.43 -2.03 -15.41
C ASP A 26 9.19 -1.90 -16.32
N GLU A 27 9.44 -1.72 -17.61
CA GLU A 27 8.39 -1.58 -18.63
C GLU A 27 7.92 -2.93 -19.20
N HIS A 28 8.66 -4.02 -18.94
CA HIS A 28 8.46 -5.32 -19.57
C HIS A 28 7.79 -6.31 -18.62
N GLU A 29 8.11 -6.24 -17.33
CA GLU A 29 7.69 -7.21 -16.33
C GLU A 29 6.85 -6.57 -15.22
N ALA A 30 5.83 -7.30 -14.78
CA ALA A 30 5.00 -6.88 -13.65
C ALA A 30 5.71 -7.18 -12.32
N VAL A 31 5.60 -6.25 -11.36
CA VAL A 31 6.08 -6.47 -10.00
C VAL A 31 5.02 -7.17 -9.16
N GLN A 32 5.40 -8.28 -8.52
CA GLN A 32 4.61 -8.92 -7.48
C GLN A 32 5.24 -8.64 -6.12
N ALA A 33 4.45 -8.13 -5.17
CA ALA A 33 4.91 -7.82 -3.82
C ALA A 33 3.87 -8.25 -2.76
N LEU A 34 4.36 -8.58 -1.57
CA LEU A 34 3.54 -8.82 -0.39
C LEU A 34 3.68 -7.64 0.57
N ALA A 35 2.58 -6.95 0.86
CA ALA A 35 2.53 -5.87 1.82
C ALA A 35 1.94 -6.37 3.15
N ILE A 36 2.65 -6.13 4.26
CA ILE A 36 2.20 -6.44 5.61
C ILE A 36 2.29 -5.16 6.43
N ALA A 37 1.21 -4.77 7.11
CA ALA A 37 1.28 -3.73 8.14
C ALA A 37 0.65 -4.15 9.45
N SER A 38 1.14 -3.51 10.49
CA SER A 38 0.57 -3.59 11.83
C SER A 38 -0.62 -2.65 11.98
N ARG A 39 -1.54 -2.97 12.92
CA ARG A 39 -2.71 -2.15 13.31
C ARG A 39 -3.73 -1.89 12.18
N PRO A 40 -4.30 -2.93 11.56
CA PRO A 40 -5.41 -2.76 10.61
C PRO A 40 -6.66 -2.13 11.29
N PRO A 41 -7.53 -1.44 10.53
CA PRO A 41 -7.47 -1.18 9.09
C PRO A 41 -6.45 -0.10 8.71
N PHE A 42 -5.97 -0.15 7.46
CA PHE A 42 -4.96 0.79 6.95
C PHE A 42 -5.49 2.23 6.95
N LYS A 43 -4.66 3.17 7.42
CA LYS A 43 -4.92 4.62 7.32
C LYS A 43 -3.85 5.23 6.42
N VAL A 44 -4.25 5.69 5.24
CA VAL A 44 -3.32 6.20 4.23
C VAL A 44 -3.49 7.72 4.10
N PHE A 45 -2.39 8.45 4.27
CA PHE A 45 -2.31 9.88 3.98
C PHE A 45 -1.66 10.08 2.61
N ILE A 46 -2.42 10.62 1.66
CA ILE A 46 -2.00 10.80 0.26
C ILE A 46 -1.56 12.25 0.05
N TYR A 47 -0.43 12.40 -0.62
CA TYR A 47 0.13 13.67 -1.04
C TYR A 47 -0.02 13.79 -2.55
N GLU A 48 -0.43 14.96 -3.03
CA GLU A 48 -0.49 15.25 -4.47
C GLU A 48 0.90 15.56 -5.06
N ASP A 49 1.83 15.99 -4.20
CA ASP A 49 3.20 16.35 -4.56
C ASP A 49 4.11 16.20 -3.33
N TRP A 50 5.40 15.91 -3.57
CA TRP A 50 6.45 15.72 -2.58
C TRP A 50 6.72 16.97 -1.73
N PHE A 51 6.51 18.16 -2.30
CA PHE A 51 6.81 19.42 -1.64
C PHE A 51 5.67 19.95 -0.76
N LYS A 52 4.49 19.29 -0.76
CA LYS A 52 3.37 19.72 0.07
C LYS A 52 3.66 19.47 1.56
N PRO A 53 3.26 20.40 2.45
CA PRO A 53 3.46 20.22 3.87
C PRO A 53 2.65 19.02 4.38
N ARG A 54 3.14 18.39 5.45
CA ARG A 54 2.50 17.23 6.11
C ARG A 54 1.00 17.45 6.41
N THR A 55 0.65 18.69 6.74
CA THR A 55 -0.73 19.10 7.09
C THR A 55 -1.68 19.17 5.90
N ALA A 56 -1.17 19.24 4.67
CA ALA A 56 -1.98 19.26 3.45
C ALA A 56 -2.31 17.85 2.93
N ALA A 57 -1.86 16.81 3.61
CA ALA A 57 -2.13 15.43 3.25
C ALA A 57 -3.61 15.11 3.35
N LYS A 58 -4.13 14.36 2.37
CA LYS A 58 -5.52 13.92 2.36
C LYS A 58 -5.59 12.52 2.95
N LEU A 59 -6.35 12.36 4.03
CA LEU A 59 -6.66 11.04 4.58
C LEU A 59 -7.61 10.30 3.63
N LYS A 60 -7.19 9.12 3.18
CA LYS A 60 -8.06 8.18 2.48
C LYS A 60 -8.43 7.04 3.44
N LEU A 61 -9.65 7.12 3.95
CA LEU A 61 -10.27 6.10 4.79
C LEU A 61 -11.78 6.01 4.45
N PRO A 62 -12.29 4.81 4.07
CA PRO A 62 -11.53 3.58 3.86
C PRO A 62 -10.54 3.69 2.70
N VAL A 63 -9.56 2.80 2.68
CA VAL A 63 -8.81 2.54 1.45
C VAL A 63 -9.75 1.80 0.49
N PHE A 64 -9.56 1.96 -0.82
CA PHE A 64 -10.49 1.43 -1.83
C PHE A 64 -10.76 -0.08 -1.72
N TRP A 65 -9.82 -0.85 -1.19
CA TRP A 65 -9.99 -2.29 -0.95
C TRP A 65 -10.87 -2.62 0.28
N ASP A 66 -11.03 -1.67 1.21
CA ASP A 66 -11.87 -1.82 2.42
C ASP A 66 -13.29 -1.24 2.23
N ASP A 67 -13.53 -0.46 1.16
CA ASP A 67 -14.79 0.26 0.93
C ASP A 67 -16.01 -0.68 0.95
N GLN A 68 -15.94 -1.82 0.26
CA GLN A 68 -17.06 -2.76 0.18
C GLN A 68 -17.35 -3.47 1.51
N CYS A 69 -16.30 -3.81 2.28
CA CYS A 69 -16.44 -4.48 3.57
C CYS A 69 -17.10 -3.57 4.62
N LEU A 70 -16.80 -2.27 4.57
CA LEU A 70 -17.33 -1.29 5.55
C LEU A 70 -18.70 -0.73 5.17
N GLN A 71 -19.07 -0.79 3.89
CA GLN A 71 -20.41 -0.40 3.41
C GLN A 71 -21.44 -1.54 3.51
N ALA A 72 -20.98 -2.79 3.67
CA ALA A 72 -21.89 -3.91 3.87
C ALA A 72 -22.72 -3.68 5.13
N PRO A 73 -24.06 -3.83 5.06
CA PRO A 73 -24.88 -3.82 6.26
C PRO A 73 -24.36 -4.90 7.23
N PRO A 74 -24.45 -4.68 8.55
CA PRO A 74 -24.06 -5.68 9.53
C PRO A 74 -24.70 -7.00 9.13
N LYS A 75 -23.89 -8.05 8.99
CA LYS A 75 -24.43 -9.39 8.82
C LYS A 75 -25.25 -9.67 10.08
N ASP A 76 -26.56 -9.70 9.92
CA ASP A 76 -27.48 -10.05 10.99
C ASP A 76 -27.29 -11.54 11.25
N GLU A 77 -26.32 -11.88 12.10
CA GLU A 77 -26.09 -13.24 12.57
C GLU A 77 -27.07 -13.49 13.72
N LEU A 78 -28.34 -13.74 13.35
CA LEU A 78 -29.38 -14.27 14.24
C LEU A 78 -29.49 -15.79 14.09
#